data_AF-A0A543AY61-F1
#
_entry.id   AF-A0A543AY61-F1
#
_cell.length_a   1.000
_cell.length_b   1.000
_cell.length_c   1.000
_cell.angle_alpha   90.00
_cell.angle_beta   90.00
_cell.angle_gamma   90.00
#
_symmetry.space_group_name_H-M   'P 1'
#
loop_
_entity.id
_entity.type
_entity.pdbx_description
1 polymer ?
#
loop_
_entity_poly.entity_id
_entity_poly.type
_entity_poly.pdbx_seq_one_letter_code
_entity_poly.pdbx_strand_id
1 'polypeptide(L)'
;MPLPNFRLRRLAVIAVAAAVAIGLGTGPAAADDTPIPDDMSNAEFFDVQCAVPPNHNPAITKQIYRIGVARGVTAKVMLSMFEAGWVESHMNNLNCGDRDSLGVFQQRPSQGWCNPASLCMDINHATNKYLDQAIPNDRNNPGYTAGQLAQSVQRSAYPERYDQAEAKARAMIAEAKRASGLPGADGERVSDFSGDGAADVLGVDATGKFLYYPNNNYRLSSPKQIGHNWGSFKHVVSADWSGDGAADVIAVDSGGKLWYYPNNGYTLYNSTPRQLGHGWGTFKHVMAADWSGDGKADVLGVDAAGDLWYYAHNGNSLSTPVKLGHGWGTFKHVMAADWSGDGKADVLGVDAAGDLWYYPHNGNSLSKPVKLGHGWGTFKQVWSSDFSKDGKADVLGVDASGNLWYYPHSGSGFGPRVKLGHGWGTFKHVM
;
A
#
# COMPACT_ATOMS: atom_id res chain seq x y z
N MET A 1 19.27 29.98 -71.91
CA MET A 1 20.01 29.58 -73.12
C MET A 1 21.50 29.69 -72.83
N PRO A 2 22.36 28.76 -73.28
CA PRO A 2 22.25 27.30 -73.18
C PRO A 2 23.58 26.62 -72.74
N LEU A 3 23.55 25.58 -71.89
CA LEU A 3 23.92 24.17 -72.19
C LEU A 3 25.45 23.86 -72.26
N PRO A 4 25.90 22.60 -72.37
CA PRO A 4 25.70 21.43 -71.49
C PRO A 4 27.03 20.62 -71.33
N ASN A 5 26.99 19.47 -70.63
CA ASN A 5 27.50 18.16 -71.13
C ASN A 5 27.37 17.11 -69.98
N PHE A 6 26.45 16.13 -69.96
CA PHE A 6 26.25 14.93 -70.83
C PHE A 6 27.53 14.09 -70.97
N ARG A 7 27.60 12.76 -70.83
CA ARG A 7 26.77 11.56 -70.53
C ARG A 7 27.80 10.46 -70.13
N LEU A 8 27.57 9.25 -69.61
CA LEU A 8 26.61 8.15 -69.84
C LEU A 8 26.83 7.16 -68.66
N ARG A 9 25.82 6.77 -67.88
CA ARG A 9 24.98 5.55 -67.99
C ARG A 9 25.72 4.22 -68.27
N ARG A 10 25.69 3.31 -67.27
CA ARG A 10 25.10 1.94 -67.27
C ARG A 10 24.96 1.49 -65.80
N LEU A 11 23.76 1.42 -65.22
CA LEU A 11 22.85 0.27 -65.14
C LEU A 11 23.41 -0.93 -64.33
N ALA A 12 23.04 -0.99 -63.04
CA ALA A 12 22.77 -2.24 -62.33
C ALA A 12 21.63 -2.01 -61.33
N VAL A 13 20.62 -2.87 -61.47
CA VAL A 13 19.40 -3.03 -60.68
C VAL A 13 19.74 -3.39 -59.23
N ILE A 14 19.02 -2.85 -58.23
CA ILE A 14 18.55 -3.55 -57.03
C ILE A 14 17.38 -2.76 -56.41
N ALA A 15 16.43 -3.53 -55.89
CA ALA A 15 15.08 -3.23 -55.49
C ALA A 15 14.89 -2.17 -54.39
N VAL A 16 13.75 -1.50 -54.49
CA VAL A 16 13.14 -0.61 -53.49
C VAL A 16 12.58 -1.46 -52.34
N ALA A 17 12.96 -1.16 -51.11
CA ALA A 17 12.22 -1.53 -49.91
C ALA A 17 11.80 -0.25 -49.18
N ALA A 18 10.49 -0.01 -49.14
CA ALA A 18 9.88 0.99 -48.28
C ALA A 18 9.86 0.45 -46.84
N ALA A 19 10.35 1.24 -45.88
CA ALA A 19 10.14 1.00 -44.47
C ALA A 19 9.49 2.23 -43.83
N VAL A 20 8.22 2.08 -43.51
CA VAL A 20 7.45 2.93 -42.60
C VAL A 20 8.00 2.69 -41.19
N ALA A 21 8.45 3.75 -40.51
CA ALA A 21 8.78 3.67 -39.08
C ALA A 21 7.60 4.25 -38.26
N ILE A 22 6.81 3.33 -37.71
CA ILE A 22 5.88 3.58 -36.59
C ILE A 22 6.68 3.35 -35.31
N GLY A 23 6.70 4.31 -34.39
CA GLY A 23 7.21 4.14 -33.03
C GLY A 23 6.07 4.24 -32.02
N LEU A 24 5.53 3.09 -31.60
CA LEU A 24 4.60 2.89 -30.49
C LEU A 24 5.39 2.38 -29.26
N GLY A 25 4.84 2.57 -28.05
CA GLY A 25 5.57 2.54 -26.77
C GLY A 25 5.79 1.18 -26.05
N THR A 26 5.95 1.28 -24.72
CA THR A 26 5.82 0.30 -23.60
C THR A 26 7.08 -0.27 -22.93
N GLY A 27 7.07 -0.31 -21.58
CA GLY A 27 7.93 -1.16 -20.73
C GLY A 27 8.40 -0.52 -19.40
N PRO A 28 7.92 -0.94 -18.22
CA PRO A 28 8.59 -0.66 -16.95
C PRO A 28 9.89 -1.47 -16.83
N ALA A 29 10.84 -0.94 -16.06
CA ALA A 29 12.20 -1.42 -15.93
C ALA A 29 12.31 -2.94 -15.70
N ALA A 30 13.20 -3.56 -16.47
CA ALA A 30 13.47 -4.99 -16.48
C ALA A 30 13.79 -5.53 -15.07
N ALA A 31 13.19 -6.68 -14.75
CA ALA A 31 13.81 -7.63 -13.85
C ALA A 31 15.18 -8.00 -14.41
N ASP A 32 16.09 -8.44 -13.55
CA ASP A 32 17.37 -9.02 -13.98
C ASP A 32 17.08 -10.35 -14.71
N ASP A 33 16.71 -10.26 -15.99
CA ASP A 33 16.49 -11.37 -16.92
C ASP A 33 17.84 -11.83 -17.46
N THR A 34 18.71 -12.37 -16.60
CA THR A 34 19.76 -13.24 -17.11
C THR A 34 19.09 -14.47 -17.71
N PRO A 35 19.27 -14.79 -19.01
CA PRO A 35 18.70 -16.00 -19.58
C PRO A 35 19.25 -17.21 -18.82
N ILE A 36 18.38 -18.02 -18.25
CA ILE A 36 18.77 -19.34 -17.74
C ILE A 36 19.01 -20.20 -18.98
N PRO A 37 20.21 -20.78 -19.19
CA PRO A 37 20.46 -21.62 -20.35
C PRO A 37 19.54 -22.86 -20.33
N ASP A 38 18.84 -23.10 -21.44
CA ASP A 38 17.82 -24.13 -21.59
C ASP A 38 18.38 -25.58 -21.68
N ASP A 39 19.68 -25.80 -21.47
CA ASP A 39 20.32 -27.10 -21.69
C ASP A 39 21.27 -27.60 -20.59
N MET A 40 21.31 -26.98 -19.41
CA MET A 40 22.22 -27.46 -18.35
C MET A 40 21.69 -28.71 -17.65
N SER A 41 22.55 -29.72 -17.54
CA SER A 41 22.28 -30.93 -16.77
C SER A 41 22.20 -30.62 -15.26
N ASN A 42 21.51 -31.45 -14.47
CA ASN A 42 21.37 -31.25 -13.01
C ASN A 42 22.71 -31.06 -12.27
N ALA A 43 23.83 -31.54 -12.85
CA ALA A 43 25.16 -31.43 -12.27
C ALA A 43 25.84 -30.07 -12.53
N GLU A 44 25.45 -29.33 -13.56
CA GLU A 44 26.04 -28.02 -13.91
C GLU A 44 25.38 -26.86 -13.16
N PHE A 45 24.20 -27.09 -12.58
CA PHE A 45 23.48 -26.12 -11.77
C PHE A 45 23.87 -26.15 -10.28
N PHE A 46 24.54 -27.21 -9.83
CA PHE A 46 24.68 -27.55 -8.41
C PHE A 46 26.01 -27.07 -7.82
N ASP A 47 25.96 -26.11 -6.90
CA ASP A 47 27.14 -25.74 -6.09
C ASP A 47 27.33 -26.75 -4.94
N VAL A 48 28.53 -27.32 -4.83
CA VAL A 48 28.92 -28.30 -3.80
C VAL A 48 29.17 -27.63 -2.44
N GLN A 49 29.35 -26.31 -2.39
CA GLN A 49 29.48 -25.53 -1.16
C GLN A 49 28.19 -24.75 -0.89
N CYS A 50 27.23 -25.38 -0.22
CA CYS A 50 25.97 -24.71 0.08
C CYS A 50 26.09 -23.82 1.33
N ALA A 51 26.21 -22.51 1.10
CA ALA A 51 26.18 -21.50 2.16
C ALA A 51 24.82 -20.80 2.16
N VAL A 52 23.98 -21.12 3.14
CA VAL A 52 22.71 -20.40 3.34
C VAL A 52 23.01 -19.02 3.93
N PRO A 53 22.61 -17.92 3.25
CA PRO A 53 22.81 -16.58 3.79
C PRO A 53 22.15 -16.41 5.16
N PRO A 54 22.73 -15.63 6.10
CA PRO A 54 22.14 -15.47 7.43
C PRO A 54 20.84 -14.66 7.44
N ASN A 55 20.56 -13.91 6.37
CA ASN A 55 19.42 -13.01 6.22
C ASN A 55 18.57 -13.42 5.01
N HIS A 56 17.31 -13.01 5.01
CA HIS A 56 16.42 -13.20 3.86
C HIS A 56 16.68 -12.22 2.74
N ASN A 57 16.24 -12.58 1.53
CA ASN A 57 16.20 -11.69 0.39
C ASN A 57 14.83 -11.00 0.31
N PRO A 58 14.73 -9.67 0.53
CA PRO A 58 13.47 -8.94 0.54
C PRO A 58 12.70 -8.98 -0.79
N ALA A 59 13.40 -9.14 -1.93
CA ALA A 59 12.73 -9.25 -3.23
C ALA A 59 11.99 -10.58 -3.37
N ILE A 60 12.58 -11.66 -2.84
CA ILE A 60 11.99 -13.01 -2.84
C ILE A 60 10.81 -13.07 -1.89
N THR A 61 10.96 -12.57 -0.66
CA THR A 61 9.85 -12.53 0.32
C THR A 61 8.66 -11.72 -0.22
N LYS A 62 8.92 -10.56 -0.83
CA LYS A 62 7.93 -9.73 -1.54
C LYS A 62 7.20 -10.51 -2.64
N GLN A 63 7.92 -11.20 -3.52
CA GLN A 63 7.32 -11.96 -4.62
C GLN A 63 6.46 -13.12 -4.10
N ILE A 64 6.94 -13.87 -3.11
CA ILE A 64 6.20 -14.97 -2.48
C ILE A 64 4.92 -14.46 -1.81
N TYR A 65 5.00 -13.34 -1.10
CA TYR A 65 3.82 -12.69 -0.49
C TYR A 65 2.76 -12.36 -1.54
N ARG A 66 3.15 -11.73 -2.66
CA ARG A 66 2.24 -11.37 -3.76
C ARG A 66 1.53 -12.57 -4.35
N ILE A 67 2.23 -13.68 -4.55
CA ILE A 67 1.64 -14.93 -5.08
C ILE A 67 0.63 -15.50 -4.08
N GLY A 68 0.94 -15.51 -2.79
CA GLY A 68 0.01 -15.96 -1.75
C GLY A 68 -1.27 -15.14 -1.73
N VAL A 69 -1.16 -13.81 -1.79
CA VAL A 69 -2.30 -12.89 -1.88
C VAL A 69 -3.12 -13.18 -3.15
N ALA A 70 -2.48 -13.30 -4.32
CA ALA A 70 -3.15 -13.59 -5.58
C ALA A 70 -3.88 -14.95 -5.61
N ARG A 71 -3.39 -15.91 -4.81
CA ARG A 71 -4.00 -17.24 -4.64
C ARG A 71 -5.09 -17.27 -3.56
N GLY A 72 -5.41 -16.14 -2.92
CA GLY A 72 -6.47 -16.02 -1.92
C GLY A 72 -6.23 -16.89 -0.69
N VAL A 73 -4.98 -17.10 -0.31
CA VAL A 73 -4.62 -18.05 0.75
C VAL A 73 -4.98 -17.50 2.14
N THR A 74 -5.30 -18.40 3.07
CA THR A 74 -5.56 -18.01 4.46
C THR A 74 -4.28 -17.51 5.14
N ALA A 75 -4.41 -16.76 6.24
CA ALA A 75 -3.25 -16.33 7.02
C ALA A 75 -2.37 -17.51 7.51
N LYS A 76 -2.98 -18.67 7.78
CA LYS A 76 -2.26 -19.88 8.17
C LYS A 76 -1.46 -20.48 7.01
N VAL A 77 -2.02 -20.49 5.80
CA VAL A 77 -1.32 -20.95 4.59
C VAL A 77 -0.20 -19.97 4.20
N MET A 78 -0.42 -18.66 4.34
CA MET A 78 0.63 -17.65 4.14
C MET A 78 1.78 -17.85 5.15
N LEU A 79 1.46 -18.07 6.42
CA LEU A 79 2.44 -18.28 7.47
C LEU A 79 3.26 -19.57 7.26
N SER A 80 2.60 -20.68 6.91
CA SER A 80 3.30 -21.96 6.69
C SER A 80 4.32 -21.86 5.56
N MET A 81 4.00 -21.11 4.50
CA MET A 81 4.90 -20.87 3.38
C MET A 81 6.14 -20.07 3.81
N PHE A 82 5.98 -19.03 4.62
CA PHE A 82 7.12 -18.24 5.10
C PHE A 82 7.95 -18.97 6.15
N GLU A 83 7.34 -19.82 6.98
CA GLU A 83 8.06 -20.73 7.89
C GLU A 83 8.89 -21.74 7.11
N ALA A 84 8.29 -22.37 6.09
CA ALA A 84 8.99 -23.29 5.20
C ALA A 84 10.17 -22.61 4.52
N GLY A 85 9.95 -21.51 3.81
CA GLY A 85 11.03 -20.83 3.10
C GLY A 85 12.13 -20.30 4.03
N TRP A 86 11.80 -19.88 5.26
CA TRP A 86 12.82 -19.56 6.27
C TRP A 86 13.67 -20.77 6.63
N VAL A 87 13.06 -21.89 7.01
CA VAL A 87 13.79 -23.08 7.46
C VAL A 87 14.62 -23.70 6.34
N GLU A 88 14.11 -23.68 5.12
CA GLU A 88 14.76 -24.32 3.97
C GLU A 88 15.92 -23.50 3.40
N SER A 89 15.81 -22.17 3.34
CA SER A 89 16.79 -21.33 2.63
C SER A 89 17.03 -19.95 3.24
N HIS A 90 16.47 -19.70 4.43
CA HIS A 90 16.30 -18.35 4.97
C HIS A 90 15.61 -17.40 3.96
N MET A 91 14.70 -17.89 3.11
CA MET A 91 14.04 -17.16 2.02
C MET A 91 15.02 -16.64 0.94
N ASN A 92 15.96 -17.48 0.51
CA ASN A 92 16.90 -17.20 -0.59
C ASN A 92 16.75 -18.23 -1.71
N ASN A 93 16.94 -17.81 -2.96
CA ASN A 93 16.84 -18.72 -4.11
C ASN A 93 18.18 -19.42 -4.34
N LEU A 94 18.36 -20.61 -3.76
CA LEU A 94 19.65 -21.32 -3.73
C LEU A 94 19.77 -22.31 -4.89
N ASN A 95 20.88 -22.28 -5.61
CA ASN A 95 21.24 -23.29 -6.61
C ASN A 95 21.99 -24.50 -5.99
N CYS A 96 21.77 -24.72 -4.69
CA CYS A 96 22.39 -25.77 -3.91
C CYS A 96 21.44 -26.23 -2.81
N GLY A 97 21.73 -27.40 -2.25
CA GLY A 97 20.93 -28.00 -1.19
C GLY A 97 21.37 -29.41 -0.85
N ASP A 98 20.61 -30.09 0.01
CA ASP A 98 20.77 -31.53 0.19
C ASP A 98 20.36 -32.28 -1.10
N ARG A 99 21.21 -33.22 -1.55
CA ARG A 99 21.01 -34.02 -2.77
C ARG A 99 20.85 -33.18 -4.04
N ASP A 100 19.62 -33.05 -4.55
CA ASP A 100 19.24 -32.28 -5.74
C ASP A 100 18.21 -31.19 -5.40
N SER A 101 18.10 -30.79 -4.12
CA SER A 101 17.22 -29.70 -3.69
C SER A 101 17.67 -28.35 -4.26
N LEU A 102 16.70 -27.59 -4.77
CA LEU A 102 16.90 -26.28 -5.39
C LEU A 102 15.86 -25.27 -4.91
N GLY A 103 16.24 -24.00 -4.96
CA GLY A 103 15.38 -22.85 -4.77
C GLY A 103 14.93 -22.57 -3.34
N VAL A 104 14.01 -21.63 -3.21
CA VAL A 104 13.59 -21.04 -1.92
C VAL A 104 12.95 -22.05 -0.95
N PHE A 105 12.32 -23.09 -1.49
CA PHE A 105 11.68 -24.16 -0.73
C PHE A 105 12.47 -25.47 -0.73
N GLN A 106 13.70 -25.47 -1.24
CA GLN A 106 14.58 -26.64 -1.35
C GLN A 106 13.88 -27.86 -1.98
N GLN A 107 13.14 -27.61 -3.05
CA GLN A 107 12.33 -28.60 -3.77
C GLN A 107 13.21 -29.49 -4.66
N ARG A 108 12.86 -30.77 -4.78
CA ARG A 108 13.68 -31.77 -5.49
C ARG A 108 13.09 -32.16 -6.85
N PRO A 109 13.82 -31.97 -7.97
CA PRO A 109 13.44 -32.51 -9.27
C PRO A 109 13.20 -34.02 -9.24
N SER A 110 14.06 -34.80 -8.56
CA SER A 110 13.91 -36.25 -8.49
C SER A 110 12.64 -36.71 -7.75
N GLN A 111 11.96 -35.82 -7.03
CA GLN A 111 10.69 -36.10 -6.35
C GLN A 111 9.48 -35.53 -7.08
N GLY A 112 9.66 -34.99 -8.29
CA GLY A 112 8.58 -34.50 -9.14
C GLY A 112 8.09 -33.09 -8.82
N TRP A 113 8.81 -32.34 -7.98
CA TRP A 113 8.46 -30.93 -7.70
C TRP A 113 8.65 -30.03 -8.93
N CYS A 114 9.65 -30.33 -9.75
CA CYS A 114 10.01 -29.58 -10.95
C CYS A 114 10.57 -30.52 -12.02
N ASN A 115 10.17 -30.30 -13.27
CA ASN A 115 10.76 -30.90 -14.45
C ASN A 115 10.56 -29.94 -15.63
N PRO A 116 11.62 -29.31 -16.18
CA PRO A 116 13.04 -29.46 -15.84
C PRO A 116 13.41 -28.89 -14.44
N ALA A 117 14.64 -29.15 -13.98
CA ALA A 117 15.12 -28.72 -12.66
C ALA A 117 15.14 -27.19 -12.48
N SER A 118 15.31 -26.43 -13.57
CA SER A 118 15.24 -24.97 -13.57
C SER A 118 13.92 -24.42 -13.02
N LEU A 119 12.82 -25.18 -13.10
CA LEU A 119 11.54 -24.76 -12.52
C LEU A 119 11.56 -24.72 -10.98
N CYS A 120 12.48 -25.43 -10.31
CA CYS A 120 12.67 -25.27 -8.87
C CYS A 120 13.37 -23.94 -8.50
N MET A 121 14.12 -23.35 -9.45
CA MET A 121 14.74 -22.02 -9.30
C MET A 121 13.78 -20.89 -9.70
N ASP A 122 12.66 -21.18 -10.35
CA ASP A 122 11.60 -20.22 -10.61
C ASP A 122 10.71 -20.04 -9.37
N ILE A 123 10.78 -18.86 -8.76
CA ILE A 123 10.02 -18.50 -7.56
C ILE A 123 8.50 -18.64 -7.80
N ASN A 124 7.99 -18.26 -8.97
CA ASN A 124 6.55 -18.37 -9.27
C ASN A 124 6.11 -19.83 -9.31
N HIS A 125 6.86 -20.70 -10.00
CA HIS A 125 6.55 -22.14 -10.07
C HIS A 125 6.66 -22.79 -8.69
N ALA A 126 7.78 -22.59 -8.00
CA ALA A 126 8.06 -23.21 -6.70
C ALA A 126 7.01 -22.83 -5.64
N THR A 127 6.61 -21.56 -5.59
CA THR A 127 5.55 -21.07 -4.70
C THR A 127 4.18 -21.66 -5.03
N ASN A 128 3.78 -21.69 -6.32
CA ASN A 128 2.50 -22.26 -6.69
C ASN A 128 2.42 -23.77 -6.40
N LYS A 129 3.51 -24.51 -6.64
CA LYS A 129 3.62 -25.94 -6.30
C LYS A 129 3.49 -26.21 -4.81
N TYR A 130 4.10 -25.38 -3.96
CA TYR A 130 3.90 -25.45 -2.51
C TYR A 130 2.42 -25.25 -2.15
N LEU A 131 1.81 -24.20 -2.69
CA LEU A 131 0.40 -23.85 -2.41
C LEU A 131 -0.60 -24.91 -2.91
N ASP A 132 -0.31 -25.59 -4.03
CA ASP A 132 -1.15 -26.69 -4.54
C ASP A 132 -1.28 -27.84 -3.55
N GLN A 133 -0.29 -28.02 -2.67
CA GLN A 133 -0.33 -29.00 -1.57
C GLN A 133 -0.88 -28.39 -0.28
N ALA A 134 -0.46 -27.17 0.08
CA ALA A 134 -0.82 -26.53 1.33
C ALA A 134 -2.33 -26.25 1.46
N ILE A 135 -2.99 -25.79 0.40
CA ILE A 135 -4.41 -25.40 0.45
C ILE A 135 -5.32 -26.62 0.72
N PRO A 136 -5.20 -27.75 0.00
CA PRO A 136 -5.96 -28.96 0.33
C PRO A 136 -5.59 -29.53 1.71
N ASN A 137 -4.31 -29.50 2.09
CA ASN A 137 -3.87 -30.02 3.39
C ASN A 137 -4.48 -29.24 4.56
N ASP A 138 -4.55 -27.91 4.46
CA ASP A 138 -5.19 -27.05 5.44
C ASP A 138 -6.69 -27.38 5.58
N ARG A 139 -7.37 -27.50 4.45
CA ARG A 139 -8.80 -27.84 4.42
C ARG A 139 -9.10 -29.19 5.06
N ASN A 140 -8.26 -30.18 4.81
CA ASN A 140 -8.43 -31.53 5.34
C ASN A 140 -7.98 -31.65 6.81
N ASN A 141 -7.17 -30.71 7.29
CA ASN A 141 -6.60 -30.71 8.65
C ASN A 141 -6.71 -29.32 9.29
N PRO A 142 -7.93 -28.82 9.56
CA PRO A 142 -8.13 -27.45 10.03
C PRO A 142 -7.43 -27.15 11.37
N GLY A 143 -7.17 -28.19 12.18
CA GLY A 143 -6.49 -28.09 13.47
C GLY A 143 -4.96 -27.99 13.41
N TYR A 144 -4.34 -28.08 12.22
CA TYR A 144 -2.89 -27.89 12.11
C TYR A 144 -2.46 -26.48 12.46
N THR A 145 -1.30 -26.35 13.12
CA THR A 145 -0.52 -25.11 13.14
C THR A 145 0.04 -24.81 11.74
N ALA A 146 0.58 -23.60 11.57
CA ALA A 146 1.25 -23.26 10.32
C ALA A 146 2.48 -24.14 10.07
N GLY A 147 3.27 -24.45 11.11
CA GLY A 147 4.44 -25.31 10.96
C GLY A 147 4.08 -26.77 10.70
N GLN A 148 3.00 -27.28 11.29
CA GLN A 148 2.45 -28.59 10.96
C GLN A 148 1.94 -28.65 9.52
N LEU A 149 1.33 -27.57 9.04
CA LEU A 149 0.94 -27.45 7.64
C LEU A 149 2.18 -27.42 6.72
N ALA A 150 3.23 -26.68 7.07
CA ALA A 150 4.49 -26.65 6.34
C ALA A 150 5.13 -28.04 6.27
N GLN A 151 5.17 -28.75 7.40
CA GLN A 151 5.66 -30.11 7.49
C GLN A 151 4.85 -31.07 6.61
N SER A 152 3.52 -30.91 6.53
CA SER A 152 2.68 -31.77 5.67
C SER A 152 3.03 -31.66 4.19
N VAL A 153 3.57 -30.50 3.78
CA VAL A 153 3.99 -30.21 2.41
C VAL A 153 5.44 -30.65 2.18
N GLN A 154 6.37 -30.24 3.06
CA GLN A 154 7.81 -30.46 2.89
C GLN A 154 8.28 -31.85 3.29
N ARG A 155 7.60 -32.49 4.25
CA ARG A 155 7.94 -33.82 4.80
C ARG A 155 9.40 -33.91 5.27
N SER A 156 9.86 -32.91 6.02
CA SER A 156 11.21 -32.84 6.58
C SER A 156 11.43 -33.86 7.71
N ALA A 157 12.70 -34.23 7.95
CA ALA A 157 13.10 -35.08 9.07
C ALA A 157 13.06 -34.34 10.43
N TYR A 158 12.87 -33.02 10.43
CA TYR A 158 12.84 -32.17 11.63
C TYR A 158 11.57 -31.30 11.67
N PRO A 159 10.39 -31.93 11.90
CA PRO A 159 9.10 -31.27 11.74
C PRO A 159 8.90 -30.03 12.63
N GLU A 160 9.50 -30.01 13.83
CA GLU A 160 9.33 -28.93 14.79
C GLU A 160 10.00 -27.61 14.39
N ARG A 161 10.89 -27.61 13.38
CA ARG A 161 11.66 -26.41 13.00
C ARG A 161 10.80 -25.31 12.36
N TYR A 162 9.68 -25.67 11.74
CA TYR A 162 8.80 -24.68 11.10
C TYR A 162 8.04 -23.83 12.12
N ASP A 163 7.44 -24.45 13.14
CA ASP A 163 6.78 -23.69 14.22
C ASP A 163 7.81 -22.83 14.99
N GLN A 164 9.06 -23.28 15.13
CA GLN A 164 10.14 -22.46 15.70
C GLN A 164 10.49 -21.23 14.86
N ALA A 165 10.17 -21.22 13.56
CA ALA A 165 10.42 -20.12 12.65
C ALA A 165 9.28 -19.09 12.60
N GLU A 166 8.16 -19.33 13.29
CA GLU A 166 6.94 -18.50 13.24
C GLU A 166 7.25 -17.00 13.40
N ALA A 167 8.03 -16.64 14.43
CA ALA A 167 8.35 -15.25 14.71
C ALA A 167 9.09 -14.57 13.54
N LYS A 168 10.03 -15.27 12.91
CA LYS A 168 10.77 -14.77 11.74
C LYS A 168 9.90 -14.73 10.50
N ALA A 169 9.09 -15.76 10.29
CA ALA A 169 8.14 -15.83 9.19
C ALA A 169 7.14 -14.66 9.24
N ARG A 170 6.55 -14.38 10.41
CA ARG A 170 5.66 -13.22 10.63
C ARG A 170 6.36 -11.89 10.35
N ALA A 171 7.62 -11.73 10.78
CA ALA A 171 8.40 -10.52 10.50
C ALA A 171 8.61 -10.31 9.00
N MET A 172 8.96 -11.37 8.27
CA MET A 172 9.13 -11.32 6.82
C MET A 172 7.82 -11.13 6.05
N ILE A 173 6.69 -11.71 6.51
CA ILE A 173 5.36 -11.46 5.92
C ILE A 173 5.02 -9.98 6.04
N ALA A 174 5.24 -9.40 7.22
CA ALA A 174 5.00 -7.99 7.44
C ALA A 174 5.89 -7.14 6.53
N GLU A 175 7.19 -7.44 6.44
CA GLU A 175 8.11 -6.75 5.53
C GLU A 175 7.72 -6.90 4.05
N ALA A 176 7.34 -8.10 3.64
CA ALA A 176 6.94 -8.39 2.27
C ALA A 176 5.64 -7.68 1.91
N LYS A 177 4.66 -7.59 2.83
CA LYS A 177 3.44 -6.81 2.66
C LYS A 177 3.77 -5.36 2.32
N ARG A 178 4.60 -4.72 3.16
CA ARG A 178 5.07 -3.34 2.95
C ARG A 178 5.79 -3.17 1.62
N ALA A 179 6.75 -4.04 1.35
CA ALA A 179 7.54 -3.98 0.13
C ALA A 179 6.71 -4.25 -1.12
N SER A 180 5.62 -5.03 -1.01
CA SER A 180 4.86 -5.53 -2.15
C SER A 180 4.08 -4.49 -2.94
N GLY A 181 3.82 -3.29 -2.43
CA GLY A 181 3.15 -2.21 -3.18
C GLY A 181 2.06 -2.70 -4.15
N LEU A 182 1.24 -3.69 -3.73
CA LEU A 182 0.17 -4.24 -4.55
C LEU A 182 -0.93 -3.17 -4.61
N PRO A 183 -1.28 -2.65 -5.79
CA PRO A 183 -2.39 -1.70 -5.94
C PRO A 183 -3.73 -2.43 -5.77
N GLY A 184 -4.66 -1.84 -5.01
CA GLY A 184 -6.08 -2.20 -5.05
C GLY A 184 -6.53 -3.44 -4.25
N ALA A 185 -5.71 -4.00 -3.36
CA ALA A 185 -6.13 -5.07 -2.43
C ALA A 185 -5.97 -4.71 -0.93
N ASP A 186 -5.32 -3.58 -0.63
CA ASP A 186 -4.89 -3.23 0.72
C ASP A 186 -5.64 -2.03 1.33
N GLY A 187 -6.62 -1.48 0.61
CA GLY A 187 -7.50 -0.41 1.11
C GLY A 187 -6.85 0.96 1.26
N GLU A 188 -7.72 1.94 1.43
CA GLU A 188 -7.43 3.31 1.86
C GLU A 188 -6.62 3.31 3.18
N ARG A 189 -5.45 3.97 3.21
CA ARG A 189 -4.57 4.02 4.41
C ARG A 189 -4.61 5.37 5.14
N VAL A 190 -5.65 6.17 4.93
CA VAL A 190 -5.88 7.35 5.77
C VAL A 190 -6.23 6.89 7.18
N SER A 191 -5.49 7.43 8.14
CA SER A 191 -5.64 7.15 9.57
C SER A 191 -5.48 5.69 10.02
N ASP A 192 -5.06 4.73 9.18
CA ASP A 192 -4.60 3.40 9.62
C ASP A 192 -3.21 3.49 10.26
N PHE A 193 -3.14 4.15 11.42
CA PHE A 193 -1.88 4.38 12.15
C PHE A 193 -1.25 3.06 12.63
N SER A 194 -2.01 1.98 12.64
CA SER A 194 -1.55 0.67 13.03
C SER A 194 -0.97 -0.20 11.92
N GLY A 195 -1.35 0.07 10.68
CA GLY A 195 -1.06 -0.75 9.51
C GLY A 195 -1.77 -2.11 9.48
N ASP A 196 -2.83 -2.26 10.28
CA ASP A 196 -3.60 -3.49 10.35
C ASP A 196 -4.67 -3.60 9.26
N GLY A 197 -4.85 -2.54 8.47
CA GLY A 197 -5.79 -2.39 7.36
C GLY A 197 -7.12 -1.76 7.75
N ALA A 198 -7.40 -1.54 9.03
CA ALA A 198 -8.56 -0.77 9.47
C ALA A 198 -8.10 0.61 9.95
N ALA A 199 -8.75 1.66 9.47
CA ALA A 199 -8.47 2.99 9.96
C ALA A 199 -8.71 3.09 11.47
N ASP A 200 -7.81 3.79 12.15
CA ASP A 200 -7.90 4.14 13.55
C ASP A 200 -8.49 5.53 13.73
N VAL A 201 -8.69 5.95 14.98
CA VAL A 201 -9.01 7.34 15.29
C VAL A 201 -7.83 7.98 16.00
N LEU A 202 -7.40 9.14 15.51
CA LEU A 202 -6.41 9.97 16.19
C LEU A 202 -7.04 11.30 16.59
N GLY A 203 -6.46 11.95 17.60
CA GLY A 203 -6.93 13.25 18.02
C GLY A 203 -5.95 14.05 18.85
N VAL A 204 -5.94 15.37 18.62
CA VAL A 204 -5.20 16.32 19.43
C VAL A 204 -6.16 16.95 20.44
N ASP A 205 -5.96 16.66 21.73
CA ASP A 205 -6.83 17.20 22.78
C ASP A 205 -6.57 18.71 23.04
N ALA A 206 -7.42 19.32 23.86
CA ALA A 206 -7.30 20.74 24.21
C ALA A 206 -6.00 21.13 24.92
N THR A 207 -5.29 20.15 25.51
CA THR A 207 -3.98 20.36 26.16
C THR A 207 -2.81 20.21 25.20
N GLY A 208 -3.08 19.78 23.95
CA GLY A 208 -2.08 19.53 22.92
C GLY A 208 -1.44 18.14 23.00
N LYS A 209 -2.02 17.19 23.73
CA LYS A 209 -1.62 15.79 23.64
C LYS A 209 -2.15 15.20 22.35
N PHE A 210 -1.31 14.46 21.64
CA PHE A 210 -1.74 13.69 20.49
C PHE A 210 -2.02 12.26 20.93
N LEU A 211 -3.25 11.82 20.75
CA LEU A 211 -3.78 10.54 21.20
C LEU A 211 -4.14 9.68 19.98
N TYR A 212 -3.81 8.40 20.08
CA TYR A 212 -4.15 7.33 19.14
C TYR A 212 -5.13 6.38 19.81
N TYR A 213 -6.25 6.10 19.15
CA TYR A 213 -7.33 5.22 19.60
C TYR A 213 -7.44 4.03 18.63
N PRO A 214 -6.88 2.85 19.00
CA PRO A 214 -6.95 1.67 18.15
C PRO A 214 -8.40 1.25 17.85
N ASN A 215 -8.69 1.00 16.58
CA ASN A 215 -9.95 0.41 16.14
C ASN A 215 -9.91 -1.12 16.29
N ASN A 216 -10.67 -1.66 17.24
CA ASN A 216 -10.81 -3.10 17.43
C ASN A 216 -12.22 -3.54 17.06
N ASN A 217 -12.45 -3.75 15.76
CA ASN A 217 -13.75 -4.14 15.20
C ASN A 217 -14.87 -3.18 15.61
N TYR A 218 -14.76 -1.92 15.20
CA TYR A 218 -15.72 -0.84 15.46
C TYR A 218 -15.82 -0.41 16.94
N ARG A 219 -14.82 -0.77 17.76
CA ARG A 219 -14.71 -0.34 19.15
C ARG A 219 -13.35 0.29 19.38
N LEU A 220 -13.36 1.55 19.84
CA LEU A 220 -12.13 2.24 20.17
C LEU A 220 -11.56 1.73 21.50
N SER A 221 -10.30 1.31 21.47
CA SER A 221 -9.57 0.88 22.66
C SER A 221 -9.10 2.09 23.48
N SER A 222 -8.57 1.82 24.69
CA SER A 222 -7.96 2.87 25.51
C SER A 222 -6.89 3.65 24.73
N PRO A 223 -6.90 5.00 24.77
CA PRO A 223 -5.99 5.78 23.97
C PRO A 223 -4.54 5.64 24.43
N LYS A 224 -3.63 5.70 23.47
CA LYS A 224 -2.19 5.84 23.70
C LYS A 224 -1.78 7.26 23.34
N GLN A 225 -1.03 7.93 24.22
CA GLN A 225 -0.46 9.23 23.88
C GLN A 225 0.79 9.03 23.02
N ILE A 226 0.76 9.56 21.80
CA ILE A 226 1.81 9.41 20.78
C ILE A 226 2.66 10.67 20.61
N GLY A 227 2.22 11.81 21.16
CA GLY A 227 2.95 13.08 21.10
C GLY A 227 2.44 14.13 22.10
N HIS A 228 3.16 15.24 22.19
CA HIS A 228 2.80 16.42 23.00
C HIS A 228 3.04 17.73 22.23
N ASN A 229 2.44 18.84 22.68
CA ASN A 229 2.54 20.17 22.06
C ASN A 229 1.98 20.28 20.63
N TRP A 230 1.05 19.39 20.27
CA TRP A 230 0.40 19.39 18.96
C TRP A 230 -0.72 20.43 18.83
N GLY A 231 -1.12 21.04 19.94
CA GLY A 231 -2.19 22.03 19.99
C GLY A 231 -1.92 23.32 19.20
N SER A 232 -0.69 23.58 18.74
CA SER A 232 -0.35 24.77 17.96
C SER A 232 -0.43 24.57 16.43
N PHE A 233 -0.46 23.32 15.95
CA PHE A 233 -0.57 23.02 14.52
C PHE A 233 -1.92 23.48 13.98
N LYS A 234 -1.90 24.02 12.76
CA LYS A 234 -3.06 24.53 12.03
C LYS A 234 -3.85 23.39 11.39
N HIS A 235 -3.14 22.43 10.81
CA HIS A 235 -3.69 21.23 10.19
C HIS A 235 -2.89 20.02 10.65
N VAL A 236 -3.56 18.90 10.88
CA VAL A 236 -2.96 17.60 11.22
C VAL A 236 -3.75 16.55 10.45
N VAL A 237 -3.09 15.80 9.58
CA VAL A 237 -3.65 14.69 8.77
C VAL A 237 -2.78 13.44 8.91
N SER A 238 -3.36 12.27 8.67
CA SER A 238 -2.64 10.99 8.78
C SER A 238 -2.90 10.11 7.57
N ALA A 239 -1.83 9.66 6.94
CA ALA A 239 -1.84 8.79 5.76
C ALA A 239 -0.45 8.16 5.57
N ASP A 240 -0.37 7.00 4.90
CA ASP A 240 0.88 6.25 4.67
C ASP A 240 1.78 6.95 3.62
N TRP A 241 2.54 7.97 4.04
CA TRP A 241 3.48 8.68 3.17
C TRP A 241 4.71 7.83 2.83
N SER A 242 5.16 7.00 3.77
CA SER A 242 6.35 6.16 3.58
C SER A 242 6.14 4.99 2.62
N GLY A 243 4.90 4.51 2.49
CA GLY A 243 4.51 3.30 1.76
C GLY A 243 4.74 2.02 2.58
N ASP A 244 4.84 2.14 3.90
CA ASP A 244 5.21 1.05 4.81
C ASP A 244 4.00 0.36 5.45
N GLY A 245 2.78 0.61 4.96
CA GLY A 245 1.60 -0.04 5.50
C GLY A 245 0.95 0.71 6.64
N ALA A 246 1.68 1.55 7.39
CA ALA A 246 1.14 2.30 8.51
C ALA A 246 1.01 3.79 8.14
N ALA A 247 -0.08 4.39 8.57
CA ALA A 247 -0.28 5.82 8.38
C ALA A 247 0.78 6.60 9.17
N ASP A 248 1.38 7.57 8.49
CA ASP A 248 2.26 8.58 9.06
C ASP A 248 1.44 9.83 9.45
N VAL A 249 2.09 10.88 9.93
CA VAL A 249 1.44 12.17 10.19
C VAL A 249 2.03 13.28 9.33
N ILE A 250 1.17 14.07 8.72
CA ILE A 250 1.51 15.31 8.03
C ILE A 250 0.83 16.47 8.74
N ALA A 251 1.57 17.54 9.02
CA ALA A 251 1.03 18.67 9.78
C ALA A 251 1.56 20.02 9.31
N VAL A 252 0.72 21.05 9.47
CA VAL A 252 1.07 22.44 9.16
C VAL A 252 1.30 23.19 10.47
N ASP A 253 2.53 23.66 10.69
CA ASP A 253 2.85 24.42 11.91
C ASP A 253 2.27 25.85 11.88
N SER A 254 2.40 26.56 13.00
CA SER A 254 1.90 27.94 13.12
C SER A 254 2.60 28.92 12.16
N GLY A 255 3.86 28.63 11.78
CA GLY A 255 4.63 29.37 10.78
C GLY A 255 4.28 29.04 9.33
N GLY A 256 3.41 28.07 9.09
CA GLY A 256 2.97 27.65 7.76
C GLY A 256 3.95 26.72 7.04
N LYS A 257 4.85 26.04 7.77
CA LYS A 257 5.64 24.94 7.21
C LYS A 257 4.83 23.66 7.23
N LEU A 258 4.94 22.87 6.16
CA LEU A 258 4.38 21.52 6.07
C LEU A 258 5.45 20.53 6.52
N TRP A 259 5.10 19.69 7.47
CA TRP A 259 5.99 18.72 8.10
C TRP A 259 5.45 17.31 7.92
N TYR A 260 6.35 16.38 7.66
CA TYR A 260 6.17 14.94 7.71
C TYR A 260 6.74 14.40 9.02
N TYR A 261 5.97 13.57 9.72
CA TYR A 261 6.34 12.89 10.95
C TYR A 261 6.19 11.38 10.73
N PRO A 262 7.30 10.63 10.59
CA PRO A 262 7.24 9.19 10.39
C PRO A 262 6.69 8.45 11.62
N ASN A 263 5.85 7.43 11.38
CA ASN A 263 5.32 6.52 12.37
C ASN A 263 6.19 5.25 12.49
N ASN A 264 7.27 5.35 13.26
CA ASN A 264 8.19 4.22 13.47
C ASN A 264 7.84 3.41 14.73
N GLY A 265 6.61 2.87 14.80
CA GLY A 265 6.18 2.00 15.90
C GLY A 265 5.21 2.66 16.87
N TYR A 266 4.13 3.22 16.36
CA TYR A 266 2.99 3.76 17.12
C TYR A 266 3.34 4.95 18.03
N THR A 267 4.39 5.72 17.69
CA THR A 267 4.82 6.86 18.49
C THR A 267 5.51 7.92 17.66
N LEU A 268 5.27 9.19 17.98
CA LEU A 268 5.91 10.32 17.32
C LEU A 268 7.05 10.93 18.16
N TYR A 269 7.28 10.48 19.40
CA TYR A 269 8.35 10.99 20.26
C TYR A 269 9.76 10.74 19.70
N ASN A 270 9.93 9.62 18.99
CA ASN A 270 11.19 9.24 18.36
C ASN A 270 11.18 9.49 16.84
N SER A 271 10.17 10.24 16.34
CA SER A 271 10.13 10.62 14.93
C SER A 271 11.28 11.59 14.63
N THR A 272 11.80 11.52 13.40
CA THR A 272 12.72 12.55 12.87
C THR A 272 11.94 13.34 11.82
N PRO A 273 11.31 14.47 12.20
CA PRO A 273 10.40 15.17 11.29
C PRO A 273 11.16 15.78 10.12
N ARG A 274 10.53 15.78 8.95
CA ARG A 274 11.07 16.37 7.71
C ARG A 274 10.15 17.46 7.22
N GLN A 275 10.71 18.61 6.86
CA GLN A 275 9.92 19.65 6.21
C GLN A 275 9.65 19.26 4.75
N LEU A 276 8.38 19.20 4.35
CA LEU A 276 7.95 18.93 2.98
C LEU A 276 7.76 20.22 2.16
N GLY A 277 7.47 21.34 2.83
CA GLY A 277 7.23 22.61 2.15
C GLY A 277 7.01 23.79 3.10
N HIS A 278 6.65 24.94 2.52
CA HIS A 278 6.33 26.18 3.24
C HIS A 278 5.17 26.92 2.54
N GLY A 279 4.57 27.91 3.21
CA GLY A 279 3.42 28.66 2.68
C GLY A 279 2.06 28.00 2.89
N TRP A 280 2.00 26.90 3.63
CA TRP A 280 0.79 26.13 3.88
C TRP A 280 -0.12 26.76 4.94
N GLY A 281 0.37 27.77 5.65
CA GLY A 281 -0.33 28.37 6.79
C GLY A 281 -1.62 29.14 6.44
N THR A 282 -1.88 29.40 5.16
CA THR A 282 -3.09 30.07 4.65
C THR A 282 -4.07 29.11 3.99
N PHE A 283 -3.73 27.83 3.88
CA PHE A 283 -4.64 26.82 3.34
C PHE A 283 -5.83 26.64 4.28
N LYS A 284 -7.02 26.60 3.70
CA LYS A 284 -8.28 26.38 4.41
C LYS A 284 -8.45 24.92 4.80
N HIS A 285 -8.02 24.01 3.93
CA HIS A 285 -8.03 22.56 4.13
C HIS A 285 -6.72 21.97 3.63
N VAL A 286 -6.21 20.97 4.33
CA VAL A 286 -5.07 20.14 3.91
C VAL A 286 -5.50 18.70 4.13
N MET A 287 -5.26 17.84 3.13
CA MET A 287 -5.55 16.41 3.18
C MET A 287 -4.32 15.64 2.73
N ALA A 288 -4.22 14.38 3.13
CA ALA A 288 -3.23 13.44 2.62
C ALA A 288 -3.91 12.10 2.37
N ALA A 289 -3.68 11.52 1.20
CA ALA A 289 -4.24 10.23 0.76
C ALA A 289 -3.54 9.80 -0.54
N ASP A 290 -3.60 8.52 -0.92
CA ASP A 290 -2.99 8.03 -2.16
C ASP A 290 -3.84 8.39 -3.38
N TRP A 291 -3.66 9.60 -3.91
CA TRP A 291 -4.36 10.07 -5.10
C TRP A 291 -3.83 9.40 -6.38
N SER A 292 -2.55 9.03 -6.40
CA SER A 292 -1.89 8.46 -7.58
C SER A 292 -2.17 6.96 -7.79
N GLY A 293 -2.44 6.23 -6.71
CA GLY A 293 -2.55 4.77 -6.65
C GLY A 293 -1.20 4.06 -6.58
N ASP A 294 -0.13 4.72 -6.13
CA ASP A 294 1.22 4.16 -6.04
C ASP A 294 1.53 3.50 -4.67
N GLY A 295 0.55 3.49 -3.77
CA GLY A 295 0.63 2.98 -2.41
C GLY A 295 1.22 3.97 -1.42
N LYS A 296 1.42 5.23 -1.80
CA LYS A 296 1.94 6.29 -0.93
C LYS A 296 1.01 7.49 -0.91
N ALA A 297 0.91 8.12 0.24
CA ALA A 297 0.11 9.32 0.39
C ALA A 297 0.69 10.49 -0.40
N ASP A 298 -0.17 11.12 -1.18
CA ASP A 298 0.03 12.45 -1.75
C ASP A 298 -0.55 13.53 -0.83
N VAL A 299 -0.42 14.81 -1.20
CA VAL A 299 -1.05 15.92 -0.48
C VAL A 299 -2.04 16.67 -1.38
N LEU A 300 -3.20 16.97 -0.83
CA LEU A 300 -4.18 17.89 -1.41
C LEU A 300 -4.36 19.10 -0.50
N GLY A 301 -4.76 20.23 -1.07
CA GLY A 301 -5.03 21.42 -0.29
C GLY A 301 -5.98 22.38 -0.96
N VAL A 302 -6.83 23.01 -0.14
CA VAL A 302 -7.66 24.15 -0.56
C VAL A 302 -6.97 25.42 -0.09
N ASP A 303 -6.54 26.25 -1.02
CA ASP A 303 -5.83 27.49 -0.70
C ASP A 303 -6.76 28.59 -0.17
N ALA A 304 -6.20 29.76 0.13
CA ALA A 304 -6.95 30.91 0.63
C ALA A 304 -7.95 31.46 -0.41
N ALA A 305 -7.65 31.35 -1.71
CA ALA A 305 -8.52 31.74 -2.81
C ALA A 305 -9.69 30.75 -3.01
N GLY A 306 -9.59 29.56 -2.42
CA GLY A 306 -10.58 28.50 -2.56
C GLY A 306 -10.34 27.61 -3.78
N ASP A 307 -9.11 27.58 -4.29
CA ASP A 307 -8.69 26.64 -5.31
C ASP A 307 -8.23 25.33 -4.66
N LEU A 308 -8.65 24.20 -5.24
CA LEU A 308 -8.22 22.87 -4.84
C LEU A 308 -6.99 22.46 -5.66
N TRP A 309 -5.93 22.08 -4.97
CA TRP A 309 -4.64 21.72 -5.53
C TRP A 309 -4.25 20.30 -5.12
N TYR A 310 -3.62 19.59 -6.07
CA TYR A 310 -2.96 18.31 -5.89
C TYR A 310 -1.45 18.48 -5.93
N TYR A 311 -0.76 17.88 -4.96
CA TYR A 311 0.69 17.86 -4.83
C TYR A 311 1.16 16.40 -4.77
N ALA A 312 1.65 15.89 -5.89
CA ALA A 312 2.15 14.52 -5.96
C ALA A 312 3.37 14.32 -5.05
N HIS A 313 3.40 13.19 -4.37
CA HIS A 313 4.54 12.68 -3.64
C HIS A 313 5.74 12.50 -4.59
N ASN A 314 6.90 12.97 -4.16
CA ASN A 314 8.17 12.84 -4.90
C ASN A 314 9.31 12.47 -3.95
N GLY A 315 9.11 11.35 -3.25
CA GLY A 315 10.04 10.82 -2.25
C GLY A 315 10.11 11.69 -1.00
N ASN A 316 11.10 12.57 -0.93
CA ASN A 316 11.32 13.42 0.24
C ASN A 316 10.63 14.79 0.16
N SER A 317 9.92 15.08 -0.94
CA SER A 317 9.33 16.39 -1.23
C SER A 317 8.00 16.26 -1.99
N LEU A 318 7.36 17.39 -2.28
CA LEU A 318 6.19 17.49 -3.14
C LEU A 318 6.56 17.99 -4.54
N SER A 319 5.87 17.48 -5.55
CA SER A 319 5.99 17.92 -6.94
C SER A 319 5.39 19.31 -7.18
N THR A 320 5.56 19.83 -8.40
CA THR A 320 4.82 21.03 -8.85
C THR A 320 3.31 20.74 -8.79
N PRO A 321 2.49 21.62 -8.18
CA PRO A 321 1.09 21.34 -7.97
C PRO A 321 0.24 21.43 -9.24
N VAL A 322 -0.84 20.65 -9.25
CA VAL A 322 -1.88 20.66 -10.28
C VAL A 322 -3.17 21.22 -9.69
N LYS A 323 -3.78 22.20 -10.35
CA LYS A 323 -5.09 22.73 -9.94
C LYS A 323 -6.20 21.77 -10.37
N LEU A 324 -6.95 21.24 -9.42
CA LEU A 324 -8.08 20.33 -9.67
C LEU A 324 -9.42 21.07 -9.80
N GLY A 325 -9.56 22.25 -9.20
CA GLY A 325 -10.80 23.01 -9.24
C GLY A 325 -10.75 24.35 -8.50
N HIS A 326 -11.89 25.06 -8.50
CA HIS A 326 -12.10 26.33 -7.80
C HIS A 326 -13.42 26.31 -7.03
N GLY A 327 -13.62 27.25 -6.11
CA GLY A 327 -14.87 27.39 -5.33
C GLY A 327 -14.95 26.50 -4.08
N TRP A 328 -13.88 25.79 -3.75
CA TRP A 328 -13.78 24.91 -2.58
C TRP A 328 -13.68 25.67 -1.26
N GLY A 329 -13.35 26.96 -1.32
CA GLY A 329 -13.12 27.79 -0.14
C GLY A 329 -14.36 28.05 0.74
N THR A 330 -15.56 27.64 0.32
CA THR A 330 -16.81 27.73 1.09
C THR A 330 -17.21 26.40 1.74
N PHE A 331 -16.52 25.31 1.41
CA PHE A 331 -16.76 24.00 2.01
C PHE A 331 -16.35 24.02 3.47
N LYS A 332 -17.21 23.47 4.31
CA LYS A 332 -16.98 23.35 5.76
C LYS A 332 -15.92 22.31 6.08
N HIS A 333 -15.93 21.21 5.33
CA HIS A 333 -14.97 20.10 5.44
C HIS A 333 -14.63 19.61 4.03
N VAL A 334 -13.38 19.25 3.81
CA VAL A 334 -12.91 18.61 2.57
C VAL A 334 -12.00 17.45 2.97
N MET A 335 -12.23 16.28 2.38
CA MET A 335 -11.48 15.05 2.64
C MET A 335 -10.91 14.49 1.35
N ALA A 336 -9.88 13.67 1.48
CA ALA A 336 -9.42 12.79 0.41
C ALA A 336 -9.39 11.35 0.94
N ALA A 337 -10.06 10.43 0.24
CA ALA A 337 -10.08 8.99 0.55
C ALA A 337 -10.71 8.20 -0.62
N ASP A 338 -10.36 6.92 -0.78
CA ASP A 338 -10.87 6.02 -1.82
C ASP A 338 -12.32 5.57 -1.54
N TRP A 339 -13.27 6.42 -1.89
CA TRP A 339 -14.70 6.11 -1.78
C TRP A 339 -15.16 5.10 -2.84
N SER A 340 -14.52 5.12 -4.02
CA SER A 340 -14.89 4.25 -5.14
C SER A 340 -14.49 2.78 -4.92
N GLY A 341 -13.39 2.56 -4.20
CA GLY A 341 -12.69 1.28 -4.04
C GLY A 341 -11.80 0.93 -5.24
N ASP A 342 -11.33 1.91 -6.00
CA ASP A 342 -10.46 1.69 -7.17
C ASP A 342 -8.95 1.76 -6.85
N GLY A 343 -8.62 1.93 -5.57
CA GLY A 343 -7.26 2.06 -5.06
C GLY A 343 -6.70 3.47 -5.16
N LYS A 344 -7.52 4.48 -5.49
CA LYS A 344 -7.12 5.89 -5.55
C LYS A 344 -8.05 6.76 -4.74
N ALA A 345 -7.46 7.74 -4.06
CA ALA A 345 -8.21 8.68 -3.27
C ALA A 345 -9.10 9.57 -4.16
N ASP A 346 -10.38 9.65 -3.80
CA ASP A 346 -11.33 10.60 -4.32
C ASP A 346 -11.41 11.85 -3.42
N VAL A 347 -12.20 12.86 -3.82
CA VAL A 347 -12.52 14.00 -2.95
C VAL A 347 -13.93 13.89 -2.40
N LEU A 348 -14.08 14.11 -1.10
CA LEU A 348 -15.37 14.33 -0.45
C LEU A 348 -15.42 15.74 0.13
N GLY A 349 -16.61 16.31 0.22
CA GLY A 349 -16.76 17.66 0.76
C GLY A 349 -18.13 17.92 1.36
N VAL A 350 -18.14 18.57 2.53
CA VAL A 350 -19.35 19.13 3.13
C VAL A 350 -19.46 20.59 2.70
N ASP A 351 -20.45 20.90 1.88
CA ASP A 351 -20.63 22.25 1.37
C ASP A 351 -21.18 23.22 2.44
N ALA A 352 -21.34 24.50 2.06
CA ALA A 352 -21.86 25.53 2.95
C ALA A 352 -23.30 25.26 3.41
N ALA A 353 -24.11 24.58 2.60
CA ALA A 353 -25.49 24.18 2.93
C ALA A 353 -25.52 22.97 3.89
N GLY A 354 -24.40 22.28 4.06
CA GLY A 354 -24.27 21.10 4.90
C GLY A 354 -24.62 19.81 4.18
N ASP A 355 -24.57 19.82 2.85
CA ASP A 355 -24.67 18.62 2.02
C ASP A 355 -23.30 17.97 1.88
N LEU A 356 -23.25 16.64 2.01
CA LEU A 356 -22.04 15.86 1.77
C LEU A 356 -22.04 15.40 0.32
N TRP A 357 -20.95 15.69 -0.37
CA TRP A 357 -20.74 15.40 -1.77
C TRP A 357 -19.50 14.51 -1.95
N TYR A 358 -19.61 13.62 -2.93
CA TYR A 358 -18.54 12.78 -3.46
C TYR A 358 -18.15 13.30 -4.85
N TYR A 359 -16.86 13.47 -5.09
CA TYR A 359 -16.27 13.94 -6.34
C TYR A 359 -15.28 12.88 -6.84
N PRO A 360 -15.72 11.98 -7.74
CA PRO A 360 -14.81 11.04 -8.38
C PRO A 360 -13.74 11.78 -9.16
N HIS A 361 -12.59 11.16 -9.38
CA HIS A 361 -11.54 11.73 -10.23
C HIS A 361 -11.21 10.83 -11.44
N ASN A 362 -10.54 11.41 -12.43
CA ASN A 362 -10.03 10.69 -13.61
C ASN A 362 -8.49 10.75 -13.68
N GLY A 363 -7.84 11.04 -12.54
CA GLY A 363 -6.41 11.30 -12.42
C GLY A 363 -6.01 12.77 -12.66
N ASN A 364 -6.65 13.47 -13.61
CA ASN A 364 -6.27 14.84 -13.99
C ASN A 364 -7.26 15.92 -13.53
N SER A 365 -8.51 15.53 -13.28
CA SER A 365 -9.58 16.44 -12.85
C SER A 365 -10.66 15.70 -12.07
N LEU A 366 -11.51 16.46 -11.40
CA LEU A 366 -12.74 15.94 -10.79
C LEU A 366 -13.84 15.73 -11.84
N SER A 367 -14.61 14.68 -11.63
CA SER A 367 -15.79 14.30 -12.43
C SER A 367 -17.07 14.88 -11.84
N LYS A 368 -18.22 14.57 -12.46
CA LYS A 368 -19.53 15.03 -11.99
C LYS A 368 -19.78 14.56 -10.54
N PRO A 369 -20.10 15.46 -9.60
CA PRO A 369 -20.30 15.09 -8.21
C PRO A 369 -21.61 14.35 -7.95
N VAL A 370 -21.60 13.55 -6.89
CA VAL A 370 -22.75 12.80 -6.36
C VAL A 370 -23.03 13.27 -4.94
N LYS A 371 -24.28 13.63 -4.65
CA LYS A 371 -24.69 13.97 -3.28
C LYS A 371 -24.89 12.68 -2.48
N LEU A 372 -24.15 12.53 -1.38
CA LEU A 372 -24.24 11.37 -0.49
C LEU A 372 -25.23 11.58 0.66
N GLY A 373 -25.47 12.82 1.07
CA GLY A 373 -26.40 13.11 2.16
C GLY A 373 -26.53 14.60 2.49
N HIS A 374 -27.32 14.89 3.53
CA HIS A 374 -27.54 16.24 4.06
C HIS A 374 -27.41 16.26 5.58
N GLY A 375 -27.28 17.46 6.18
CA GLY A 375 -27.25 17.64 7.64
C GLY A 375 -25.85 17.54 8.26
N TRP A 376 -24.81 17.40 7.43
CA TRP A 376 -23.42 17.32 7.86
C TRP A 376 -22.85 18.66 8.32
N GLY A 377 -23.47 19.77 7.92
CA GLY A 377 -22.97 21.12 8.21
C GLY A 377 -22.97 21.53 9.69
N THR A 378 -23.52 20.70 10.59
CA THR A 378 -23.49 20.92 12.05
C THR A 378 -22.36 20.14 12.74
N PHE A 379 -21.69 19.24 12.03
CA PHE A 379 -20.56 18.50 12.57
C PHE A 379 -19.36 19.43 12.75
N LYS A 380 -18.72 19.30 13.91
CA LYS A 380 -17.51 20.06 14.25
C LYS A 380 -16.34 19.62 13.38
N GLN A 381 -16.25 18.33 13.10
CA GLN A 381 -15.21 17.69 12.31
C GLN A 381 -15.81 16.53 11.56
N VAL A 382 -15.40 16.33 10.31
CA VAL A 382 -15.81 15.19 9.47
C VAL A 382 -14.58 14.77 8.68
N TRP A 383 -14.34 13.47 8.59
CA TRP A 383 -13.25 12.89 7.79
C TRP A 383 -13.72 11.58 7.14
N SER A 384 -12.88 11.04 6.27
CA SER A 384 -13.15 9.81 5.53
C SER A 384 -11.91 8.92 5.57
N SER A 385 -12.13 7.63 5.82
CA SER A 385 -11.10 6.59 5.91
C SER A 385 -11.78 5.21 5.89
N ASP A 386 -11.07 4.14 5.50
CA ASP A 386 -11.62 2.78 5.54
C ASP A 386 -11.58 2.21 6.97
N PHE A 387 -12.56 2.59 7.77
CA PHE A 387 -12.70 2.16 9.17
C PHE A 387 -13.24 0.73 9.29
N SER A 388 -13.82 0.20 8.21
CA SER A 388 -14.40 -1.12 8.10
C SER A 388 -13.43 -2.21 7.61
N LYS A 389 -12.33 -1.81 6.96
CA LYS A 389 -11.38 -2.67 6.25
C LYS A 389 -12.00 -3.39 5.06
N ASP A 390 -12.97 -2.78 4.39
CA ASP A 390 -13.63 -3.35 3.21
C ASP A 390 -13.02 -2.88 1.89
N GLY A 391 -11.98 -2.06 1.95
CA GLY A 391 -11.29 -1.46 0.83
C GLY A 391 -11.96 -0.18 0.32
N LYS A 392 -12.97 0.34 1.00
CA LYS A 392 -13.68 1.56 0.64
C LYS A 392 -13.75 2.51 1.82
N ALA A 393 -13.61 3.80 1.52
CA ALA A 393 -13.68 4.81 2.55
C ALA A 393 -15.08 4.92 3.15
N ASP A 394 -15.12 4.93 4.48
CA ASP A 394 -16.28 5.29 5.29
C ASP A 394 -16.25 6.78 5.62
N VAL A 395 -17.27 7.26 6.35
CA VAL A 395 -17.27 8.62 6.89
C VAL A 395 -17.42 8.60 8.40
N LEU A 396 -16.60 9.38 9.08
CA LEU A 396 -16.67 9.60 10.51
C LEU A 396 -16.88 11.09 10.81
N GLY A 397 -17.42 11.38 11.98
CA GLY A 397 -17.55 12.77 12.39
C GLY A 397 -17.88 12.98 13.85
N VAL A 398 -17.50 14.15 14.34
CA VAL A 398 -17.84 14.65 15.67
C VAL A 398 -19.00 15.62 15.55
N ASP A 399 -20.15 15.25 16.12
CA ASP A 399 -21.34 16.11 16.08
C ASP A 399 -21.20 17.35 16.99
N ALA A 400 -22.17 18.27 16.89
CA ALA A 400 -22.19 19.49 17.70
C ALA A 400 -22.17 19.22 19.22
N SER A 401 -22.75 18.09 19.66
CA SER A 401 -22.77 17.64 21.05
C SER A 401 -21.49 16.93 21.49
N GLY A 402 -20.52 16.73 20.58
CA GLY A 402 -19.25 16.06 20.87
C GLY A 402 -19.34 14.53 20.88
N ASN A 403 -20.35 13.94 20.25
CA ASN A 403 -20.40 12.51 20.01
C ASN A 403 -19.62 12.17 18.75
N LEU A 404 -18.84 11.08 18.82
CA LEU A 404 -18.18 10.50 17.66
C LEU A 404 -19.09 9.47 17.00
N TRP A 405 -19.33 9.66 15.70
CA TRP A 405 -20.17 8.81 14.86
C TRP A 405 -19.36 8.21 13.73
N TYR A 406 -19.67 6.95 13.42
CA TYR A 406 -19.21 6.21 12.27
C TYR A 406 -20.39 5.96 11.32
N TYR A 407 -20.21 6.24 10.03
CA TYR A 407 -21.17 6.04 8.96
C TYR A 407 -20.58 5.04 7.97
N PRO A 408 -20.98 3.75 8.06
CA PRO A 408 -20.43 2.70 7.20
C PRO A 408 -20.82 2.95 5.75
N HIS A 409 -19.89 2.74 4.84
CA HIS A 409 -20.17 2.72 3.43
C HIS A 409 -21.12 1.58 3.06
N SER A 410 -22.08 1.84 2.16
CA SER A 410 -23.06 0.84 1.71
C SER A 410 -23.10 0.68 0.18
N GLY A 411 -22.07 1.15 -0.53
CA GLY A 411 -21.92 1.05 -1.97
C GLY A 411 -22.28 2.32 -2.73
N SER A 412 -23.36 3.02 -2.34
CA SER A 412 -23.75 4.29 -2.96
C SER A 412 -24.10 5.39 -1.94
N GLY A 413 -23.82 5.15 -0.67
CA GLY A 413 -24.23 5.99 0.45
C GLY A 413 -23.83 5.35 1.77
N PHE A 414 -24.67 5.52 2.80
CA PHE A 414 -24.36 5.04 4.15
C PHE A 414 -25.32 3.97 4.63
N GLY A 415 -24.80 3.01 5.40
CA GLY A 415 -25.59 2.14 6.26
C GLY A 415 -26.00 2.83 7.57
N PRO A 416 -26.61 2.10 8.51
CA PRO A 416 -26.96 2.63 9.83
C PRO A 416 -25.72 3.15 10.57
N ARG A 417 -25.75 4.40 11.02
CA ARG A 417 -24.63 4.99 11.76
C ARG A 417 -24.46 4.35 13.15
N VAL A 418 -23.21 4.31 13.61
CA VAL A 418 -22.83 3.78 14.92
C VAL A 418 -22.21 4.90 15.77
N LYS A 419 -22.60 4.99 17.04
CA LYS A 419 -21.95 5.89 17.99
C LYS A 419 -20.71 5.21 18.55
N LEU A 420 -19.52 5.75 18.29
CA LEU A 420 -18.26 5.21 18.82
C LEU A 420 -17.90 5.77 20.19
N GLY A 421 -18.37 6.98 20.52
CA GLY A 421 -18.07 7.60 21.82
C GLY A 421 -18.67 8.98 22.03
N HIS A 422 -18.29 9.63 23.12
CA HIS A 422 -18.67 11.00 23.49
C HIS A 422 -17.48 11.76 24.07
N GLY A 423 -17.60 13.09 24.19
CA GLY A 423 -16.53 13.95 24.73
C GLY A 423 -15.50 14.41 23.70
N TRP A 424 -15.67 14.04 22.44
CA TRP A 424 -14.75 14.39 21.33
C TRP A 424 -14.84 15.87 20.92
N GLY A 425 -15.90 16.57 21.33
CA GLY A 425 -16.13 17.95 20.96
C GLY A 425 -15.14 18.98 21.55
N THR A 426 -14.22 18.57 22.42
CA THR A 426 -13.14 19.38 23.00
C THR A 426 -11.80 19.21 22.28
N PHE A 427 -11.69 18.22 21.40
CA PHE A 427 -10.48 17.98 20.61
C PHE A 427 -10.32 19.08 19.57
N LYS A 428 -9.08 19.53 19.39
CA LYS A 428 -8.73 20.52 18.37
C LYS A 428 -8.75 19.91 16.98
N HIS A 429 -8.23 18.68 16.87
CA HIS A 429 -8.15 17.88 15.64
C HIS A 429 -8.58 16.46 15.95
N VAL A 430 -9.33 15.83 15.06
CA VAL A 430 -9.79 14.44 15.09
C VAL A 430 -9.81 13.95 13.64
N MET A 431 -9.32 12.74 13.44
CA MET A 431 -8.99 12.17 12.13
C MET A 431 -8.97 10.65 12.18
#